data_AF-A0A3D2WBW1-F1
#
_entry.id   AF-A0A3D2WBW1-F1
#
_cell.length_a   1.000
_cell.length_b   1.000
_cell.length_c   1.000
_cell.angle_alpha   90.00
_cell.angle_beta   90.00
_cell.angle_gamma   90.00
#
_symmetry.space_group_name_H-M   'P 1'
#
loop_
_entity.id
_entity.type
_entity.pdbx_description
1 polymer ?
#
loop_
_entity_poly.entity_id
_entity_poly.type
_entity_poly.pdbx_seq_one_letter_code
_entity_poly.pdbx_strand_id
1 'polypeptide(L)'
;MFMKILLVLVIIGFAVLLYFALKQQGEMIADGVIMKRKSDFPHYAEEFTLRTPDPQTVTEKVKAFDYTKTRTEMKGSTSNQVYKFAGTPDWTAQLYRKSEENGISVYRFEFTHWKTSNGQPKGDLYMNMLETYLEKMFVELDENTEVRTEKLSVKSKHKIF
;
A
#
# COMPACT_ATOMS: atom_id res chain seq x y z
N MET A 1 -27.46 39.30 4.53
CA MET A 1 -27.39 38.64 5.85
C MET A 1 -27.49 37.12 5.72
N PHE A 2 -28.52 36.58 5.04
CA PHE A 2 -28.73 35.14 4.82
C PHE A 2 -27.55 34.40 4.15
N MET A 3 -26.97 34.98 3.10
CA MET A 3 -25.82 34.39 2.39
C MET A 3 -24.55 34.23 3.25
N LYS A 4 -24.34 35.13 4.23
CA LYS A 4 -23.20 35.04 5.16
C LYS A 4 -23.39 33.91 6.17
N ILE A 5 -24.62 33.71 6.64
CA ILE A 5 -24.98 32.62 7.56
C ILE A 5 -24.81 31.27 6.86
N LEU A 6 -25.27 31.14 5.61
CA LEU A 6 -25.09 29.92 4.81
C LEU A 6 -23.62 29.58 4.61
N LEU A 7 -22.78 30.58 4.29
CA LEU A 7 -21.34 30.37 4.07
C LEU A 7 -20.61 29.93 5.35
N VAL A 8 -20.99 30.46 6.51
CA VAL A 8 -20.47 30.02 7.81
C VAL A 8 -20.88 28.58 8.11
N LEU A 9 -22.13 28.19 7.84
CA LEU A 9 -22.59 26.81 8.02
C LEU A 9 -21.84 25.82 7.11
N VAL A 10 -21.54 26.21 5.86
CA VAL A 10 -20.73 25.38 4.95
C VAL A 10 -19.30 25.20 5.47
N ILE A 11 -18.66 26.27 5.96
CA ILE A 11 -17.30 26.19 6.52
C ILE A 11 -17.27 25.29 7.77
N ILE A 12 -18.23 25.47 8.68
CA ILE A 12 -18.34 24.65 9.90
C ILE A 12 -18.57 23.18 9.51
N GLY A 13 -19.48 22.92 8.57
CA GLY A 13 -19.70 21.57 8.05
C GLY A 13 -18.43 20.93 7.48
N PHE A 14 -17.66 21.68 6.69
CA PHE A 14 -16.40 21.20 6.13
C PHE A 14 -15.35 20.94 7.21
N ALA A 15 -15.23 21.82 8.20
CA ALA A 15 -14.31 21.65 9.33
C ALA A 15 -14.63 20.40 10.17
N VAL A 16 -15.91 20.13 10.43
CA VAL A 16 -16.35 18.93 11.14
C VAL A 16 -16.02 17.66 10.34
N LEU A 17 -16.28 17.65 9.03
CA LEU A 17 -15.94 16.52 8.17
C LEU A 17 -14.42 16.25 8.15
N LEU A 18 -13.60 17.30 8.04
CA LEU A 18 -12.15 17.18 8.11
C LEU A 18 -11.67 16.63 9.45
N TYR A 19 -12.24 17.09 10.56
CA TYR A 19 -11.90 16.59 11.89
C TYR A 19 -12.15 15.07 12.02
N PHE A 20 -13.32 14.60 11.59
CA PHE A 20 -13.62 13.17 11.63
C PHE A 20 -12.73 12.34 10.70
N ALA A 21 -12.41 12.85 9.50
CA ALA A 21 -11.50 12.18 8.58
C ALA A 21 -10.08 12.05 9.17
N LEU A 22 -9.55 13.12 9.77
CA LEU A 22 -8.23 13.11 10.42
C LEU A 22 -8.22 12.19 11.66
N LYS A 23 -9.29 12.22 12.46
CA LYS A 23 -9.44 11.35 13.63
C LYS A 23 -9.45 9.88 13.21
N GLN A 24 -10.26 9.52 12.22
CA GLN A 24 -10.33 8.16 11.69
C GLN A 24 -8.97 7.69 11.16
N GLN A 25 -8.26 8.55 10.42
CA GLN A 25 -6.91 8.23 9.97
C GLN A 25 -5.95 8.00 11.14
N GLY A 26 -6.04 8.82 12.20
CA GLY A 26 -5.25 8.65 13.42
C GLY A 26 -5.51 7.32 14.13
N GLU A 27 -6.78 6.92 14.23
CA GLU A 27 -7.18 5.62 14.80
C GLU A 27 -6.63 4.45 13.96
N MET A 28 -6.74 4.51 12.63
CA MET A 28 -6.20 3.47 11.75
C MET A 28 -4.67 3.33 11.85
N ILE A 29 -3.95 4.43 12.10
CA ILE A 29 -2.51 4.40 12.37
C ILE A 29 -2.23 3.75 13.73
N ALA A 30 -2.98 4.14 14.76
CA ALA A 30 -2.83 3.59 16.11
C ALA A 30 -3.08 2.08 16.16
N ASP A 31 -4.08 1.60 15.40
CA ASP A 31 -4.43 0.19 15.27
C ASP A 31 -3.48 -0.60 14.34
N GLY A 32 -2.53 0.08 13.70
CA GLY A 32 -1.59 -0.52 12.74
C GLY A 32 -2.29 -1.10 11.51
N VAL A 33 -3.43 -0.53 11.12
CA VAL A 33 -4.17 -0.83 9.88
C VAL A 33 -3.50 -0.17 8.68
N ILE A 34 -2.93 1.02 8.91
CA ILE A 34 -2.07 1.74 7.97
C ILE A 34 -0.82 2.24 8.71
N MET A 35 0.26 2.54 7.97
CA MET A 35 1.39 3.30 8.53
C MET A 35 1.45 4.69 7.89
N LYS A 36 2.12 5.60 8.59
CA LYS A 36 2.32 6.96 8.12
C LYS A 36 3.35 6.96 6.98
N ARG A 37 2.86 7.10 5.74
CA ARG A 37 3.67 7.14 4.51
C ARG A 37 3.66 8.53 3.89
N LYS A 38 4.67 8.84 3.07
CA LYS A 38 4.63 10.03 2.20
C LYS A 38 3.58 9.83 1.12
N SER A 39 2.96 10.91 0.63
CA SER A 39 1.91 10.82 -0.39
C SER A 39 2.36 10.19 -1.72
N ASP A 40 3.66 10.24 -2.01
CA ASP A 40 4.27 9.69 -3.21
C ASP A 40 4.71 8.22 -3.04
N PHE A 41 4.37 7.55 -1.93
CA PHE A 41 4.78 6.17 -1.64
C PHE A 41 4.58 5.16 -2.79
N PRO A 42 3.54 5.27 -3.66
CA PRO A 42 3.40 4.31 -4.76
C PRO A 42 4.49 4.41 -5.84
N HIS A 43 5.30 5.47 -5.82
CA HIS A 43 6.45 5.64 -6.71
C HIS A 43 7.70 4.93 -6.21
N TYR A 44 7.60 4.17 -5.12
CA TYR A 44 8.71 3.42 -4.56
C TYR A 44 8.38 1.93 -4.53
N ALA A 45 9.42 1.12 -4.69
CA ALA A 45 9.40 -0.28 -4.33
C ALA A 45 9.90 -0.44 -2.89
N GLU A 46 9.35 -1.40 -2.18
CA GLU A 46 9.86 -1.85 -0.88
C GLU A 46 10.52 -3.22 -1.06
N GLU A 47 11.76 -3.34 -0.59
CA GLU A 47 12.50 -4.59 -0.56
C GLU A 47 12.64 -5.09 0.86
N PHE A 48 12.14 -6.29 1.10
CA PHE A 48 12.19 -6.99 2.38
C PHE A 48 13.29 -8.04 2.30
N THR A 49 14.33 -7.87 3.11
CA THR A 49 15.44 -8.83 3.21
C THR A 49 15.25 -9.66 4.47
N LEU A 50 15.10 -10.97 4.29
CA LEU A 50 14.83 -11.90 5.38
C LEU A 50 15.92 -12.96 5.46
N ARG A 51 16.30 -13.31 6.69
CA ARG A 51 17.19 -14.43 7.00
C ARG A 51 16.31 -15.67 7.18
N THR A 52 16.21 -16.49 6.13
CA THR A 52 15.54 -17.81 6.11
C THR A 52 14.01 -17.84 6.31
N PRO A 53 13.19 -17.14 5.51
CA PRO A 53 11.80 -17.53 5.39
C PRO A 53 11.69 -18.69 4.40
N ASP A 54 11.09 -19.80 4.83
CA ASP A 54 10.68 -20.84 3.90
C ASP A 54 9.74 -20.23 2.83
N PRO A 55 10.08 -20.35 1.53
CA PRO A 55 9.26 -19.86 0.42
C PRO A 55 7.77 -20.23 0.49
N GLN A 56 7.47 -21.41 1.01
CA GLN A 56 6.11 -21.89 1.15
C GLN A 56 5.37 -21.13 2.26
N THR A 57 6.02 -20.89 3.40
CA THR A 57 5.48 -20.06 4.48
C THR A 57 5.10 -18.65 4.02
N VAL A 58 5.92 -17.99 3.19
CA VAL A 58 5.56 -16.68 2.59
C VAL A 58 4.31 -16.80 1.73
N THR A 59 4.22 -17.85 0.91
CA THR A 59 3.05 -18.11 0.06
C THR A 59 1.78 -18.30 0.89
N GLU A 60 1.87 -19.05 1.99
CA GLU A 60 0.75 -19.32 2.88
C GLU A 60 0.27 -18.05 3.58
N LYS A 61 1.19 -17.24 4.12
CA LYS A 61 0.85 -15.94 4.74
C LYS A 61 0.22 -14.97 3.74
N VAL A 62 0.77 -14.85 2.53
CA VAL A 62 0.17 -13.98 1.50
C VAL A 62 -1.24 -14.45 1.16
N LYS A 63 -1.48 -15.76 1.03
CA LYS A 63 -2.82 -16.30 0.72
C LYS A 63 -3.82 -16.18 1.86
N ALA A 64 -3.36 -16.20 3.11
CA ALA A 64 -4.23 -16.18 4.29
C ALA A 64 -4.84 -14.80 4.59
N PHE A 65 -4.38 -13.74 3.92
CA PHE A 65 -4.89 -12.40 4.14
C PHE A 65 -6.34 -12.22 3.68
N ASP A 66 -7.13 -11.52 4.49
CA ASP A 66 -8.47 -11.07 4.11
C ASP A 66 -8.39 -9.77 3.27
N TYR A 67 -8.28 -9.96 1.95
CA TYR A 67 -8.19 -8.86 0.98
C TYR A 67 -9.47 -8.02 0.83
N THR A 68 -10.60 -8.45 1.41
CA THR A 68 -11.85 -7.68 1.32
C THR A 68 -11.71 -6.31 2.00
N LYS A 69 -10.95 -6.25 3.11
CA LYS A 69 -10.68 -5.02 3.87
C LYS A 69 -9.86 -4.00 3.09
N THR A 70 -8.97 -4.46 2.22
CA THR A 70 -8.14 -3.59 1.36
C THR A 70 -8.78 -3.34 0.00
N ARG A 71 -10.03 -3.79 -0.24
CA ARG A 71 -10.69 -3.72 -1.56
C ARG A 71 -9.78 -4.19 -2.71
N THR A 72 -9.01 -5.23 -2.40
CA THR A 72 -8.01 -5.80 -3.29
C THR A 72 -8.42 -7.22 -3.63
N GLU A 73 -7.99 -7.71 -4.77
CA GLU A 73 -8.04 -9.10 -5.15
C GLU A 73 -6.62 -9.55 -5.46
N MET A 74 -6.21 -10.67 -4.86
CA MET A 74 -5.01 -11.36 -5.32
C MET A 74 -5.34 -12.13 -6.61
N LYS A 75 -4.88 -11.63 -7.76
CA LYS A 75 -5.14 -12.21 -9.10
C LYS A 75 -4.25 -13.42 -9.42
N GLY A 76 -3.63 -14.02 -8.39
CA GLY A 76 -2.77 -15.21 -8.44
C GLY A 76 -1.27 -14.92 -8.60
N SER A 77 -0.43 -15.81 -8.06
CA SER A 77 0.49 -16.69 -8.83
C SER A 77 1.18 -17.69 -7.87
N THR A 78 1.31 -18.96 -8.29
CA THR A 78 1.82 -20.08 -7.48
C THR A 78 3.07 -20.75 -8.06
N SER A 79 3.52 -20.34 -9.24
CA SER A 79 4.85 -20.71 -9.76
C SER A 79 5.79 -19.51 -9.59
N ASN A 80 6.97 -19.76 -9.01
CA ASN A 80 8.06 -18.78 -8.84
C ASN A 80 7.83 -17.61 -7.85
N GLN A 81 6.91 -17.74 -6.89
CA GLN A 81 6.70 -16.74 -5.80
C GLN A 81 6.46 -15.31 -6.28
N VAL A 82 5.64 -15.17 -7.33
CA VAL A 82 5.09 -13.89 -7.78
C VAL A 82 3.64 -13.84 -7.33
N TYR A 83 3.18 -12.71 -6.79
CA TYR A 83 1.82 -12.50 -6.34
C TYR A 83 1.35 -11.17 -6.91
N LYS A 84 0.25 -11.20 -7.68
CA LYS A 84 -0.31 -10.01 -8.31
C LYS A 84 -1.56 -9.55 -7.58
N PHE A 85 -1.68 -8.25 -7.40
CA PHE A 85 -2.80 -7.60 -6.73
C PHE A 85 -3.48 -6.62 -7.67
N ALA A 86 -4.81 -6.60 -7.65
CA ALA A 86 -5.62 -5.60 -8.31
C ALA A 86 -6.60 -5.01 -7.29
N GLY A 87 -6.68 -3.69 -7.18
CA GLY A 87 -7.56 -3.03 -6.24
C GLY A 87 -8.43 -1.94 -6.86
N THR A 88 -9.50 -1.63 -6.14
CA THR A 88 -10.48 -0.60 -6.51
C THR A 88 -10.00 0.78 -6.02
N PRO A 89 -10.10 1.87 -6.81
CA PRO A 89 -10.86 2.00 -8.07
C PRO A 89 -10.14 1.55 -9.34
N ASP A 90 -8.80 1.60 -9.41
CA ASP A 90 -8.01 1.11 -10.55
C ASP A 90 -6.52 1.22 -10.22
N TRP A 91 -6.00 0.23 -9.50
CA TRP A 91 -4.57 0.11 -9.24
C TRP A 91 -4.13 -1.35 -9.22
N THR A 92 -2.88 -1.59 -9.58
CA THR A 92 -2.26 -2.92 -9.54
C THR A 92 -0.94 -2.85 -8.81
N ALA A 93 -0.58 -3.96 -8.15
CA ALA A 93 0.69 -4.13 -7.48
C ALA A 93 1.20 -5.56 -7.67
N GLN A 94 2.46 -5.78 -7.35
CA GLN A 94 3.05 -7.11 -7.32
C GLN A 94 4.00 -7.27 -6.15
N LEU A 95 4.05 -8.47 -5.60
CA LEU A 95 5.07 -8.96 -4.69
C LEU A 95 5.80 -10.10 -5.39
N TYR A 96 7.12 -10.11 -5.38
CA TYR A 96 7.88 -11.23 -5.92
C TYR A 96 9.20 -11.45 -5.19
N ARG A 97 9.68 -12.70 -5.20
CA ARG A 97 11.05 -12.98 -4.74
C ARG A 97 12.04 -12.48 -5.79
N LYS A 98 12.82 -11.46 -5.43
CA LYS A 98 13.82 -10.83 -6.29
C LYS A 98 15.10 -11.65 -6.37
N SER A 99 15.55 -12.19 -5.25
CA SER A 99 16.76 -13.03 -5.18
C SER A 99 16.74 -13.96 -3.97
N GLU A 100 17.57 -14.99 -4.04
CA GLU A 100 17.98 -15.81 -2.91
C GLU A 100 19.47 -16.10 -3.02
N GLU A 101 20.23 -15.76 -1.98
CA GLU A 101 21.63 -16.12 -1.87
C GLU A 101 21.96 -16.47 -0.42
N ASN A 102 22.63 -17.61 -0.18
CA ASN A 102 23.15 -18.01 1.13
C ASN A 102 22.09 -17.99 2.26
N GLY A 103 20.85 -18.41 1.99
CA GLY A 103 19.76 -18.43 2.96
C GLY A 103 19.13 -17.05 3.23
N ILE A 104 19.55 -16.01 2.51
CA ILE A 104 18.95 -14.68 2.54
C ILE A 104 18.02 -14.54 1.34
N SER A 105 16.75 -14.24 1.58
CA SER A 105 15.76 -13.99 0.54
C SER A 105 15.39 -12.52 0.50
N VAL A 106 15.36 -11.95 -0.71
CA VAL A 106 14.87 -10.59 -0.94
C VAL A 106 13.54 -10.65 -1.65
N TYR A 107 12.50 -10.10 -1.04
CA TYR A 107 11.19 -9.91 -1.65
C TYR A 107 11.00 -8.45 -2.04
N ARG A 108 10.43 -8.20 -3.21
CA ARG A 108 10.14 -6.86 -3.69
C ARG A 108 8.66 -6.67 -3.88
N PHE A 109 8.12 -5.64 -3.23
CA PHE A 109 6.78 -5.14 -3.44
C PHE A 109 6.84 -3.83 -4.23
N GLU A 110 5.98 -3.69 -5.23
CA GLU A 110 5.83 -2.43 -5.95
C GLU A 110 4.43 -2.27 -6.55
N PHE A 111 3.94 -1.03 -6.57
CA PHE A 111 2.77 -0.67 -7.37
C PHE A 111 3.18 -0.56 -8.83
N THR A 112 2.41 -1.18 -9.70
CA THR A 112 2.70 -1.27 -11.14
C THR A 112 1.78 -0.38 -11.97
N HIS A 113 0.60 -0.04 -11.44
CA HIS A 113 -0.35 0.88 -12.07
C HIS A 113 -1.21 1.56 -11.00
N TRP A 114 -1.53 2.84 -11.19
CA TRP A 114 -2.57 3.55 -10.44
C TRP A 114 -3.02 4.79 -11.20
N LYS A 115 -4.26 5.21 -10.97
CA LYS A 115 -4.75 6.53 -11.39
C LYS A 115 -4.44 7.58 -10.35
N THR A 116 -4.30 8.84 -10.77
CA THR A 116 -4.17 9.99 -9.88
C THR A 116 -5.37 10.92 -9.95
N SER A 117 -5.61 11.67 -8.89
CA SER A 117 -6.59 12.76 -8.78
C SER A 117 -5.93 13.90 -8.02
N ASN A 118 -5.82 15.10 -8.62
CA ASN A 118 -5.12 16.24 -8.01
C ASN A 118 -3.69 15.89 -7.53
N GLY A 119 -2.96 15.09 -8.32
CA GLY A 119 -1.60 14.64 -7.97
C GLY A 119 -1.53 13.52 -6.93
N GLN A 120 -2.65 13.10 -6.34
CA GLN A 120 -2.71 12.04 -5.33
C GLN A 120 -3.15 10.71 -5.96
N PRO A 121 -2.57 9.56 -5.56
CA PRO A 121 -3.05 8.24 -5.98
C PRO A 121 -4.53 8.03 -5.62
N LYS A 122 -5.33 7.53 -6.56
CA LYS A 122 -6.71 7.12 -6.28
C LYS A 122 -6.70 5.78 -5.55
N GLY A 123 -7.28 5.75 -4.35
CA GLY A 123 -7.28 4.55 -3.51
C GLY A 123 -6.01 4.41 -2.65
N ASP A 124 -5.28 5.51 -2.43
CA ASP A 124 -4.11 5.62 -1.55
C ASP A 124 -4.30 4.93 -0.19
N LEU A 125 -5.47 5.04 0.42
CA LEU A 125 -5.79 4.36 1.68
C LEU A 125 -5.66 2.85 1.55
N TYR A 126 -6.28 2.26 0.52
CA TYR A 126 -6.29 0.81 0.30
C TYR A 126 -4.92 0.28 -0.13
N MET A 127 -4.20 1.07 -0.93
CA MET A 127 -2.80 0.83 -1.28
C MET A 127 -1.93 0.78 -0.01
N ASN A 128 -2.07 1.76 0.89
CA ASN A 128 -1.35 1.83 2.15
C ASN A 128 -1.70 0.66 3.09
N MET A 129 -2.97 0.24 3.15
CA MET A 129 -3.37 -0.93 3.94
C MET A 129 -2.72 -2.22 3.44
N LEU A 130 -2.67 -2.45 2.11
CA LEU A 130 -1.99 -3.62 1.53
C LEU A 130 -0.50 -3.62 1.87
N GLU A 131 0.18 -2.50 1.67
CA GLU A 131 1.62 -2.39 1.94
C GLU A 131 1.92 -2.56 3.44
N THR A 132 1.11 -1.96 4.31
CA THR A 132 1.20 -2.14 5.77
C THR A 132 1.05 -3.61 6.16
N TYR A 133 0.10 -4.31 5.54
CA TYR A 133 -0.07 -5.74 5.79
C TYR A 133 1.19 -6.52 5.40
N LEU A 134 1.73 -6.30 4.19
CA LEU A 134 2.91 -7.01 3.70
C LEU A 134 4.14 -6.74 4.58
N GLU A 135 4.34 -5.48 4.98
CA GLU A 135 5.43 -5.11 5.87
C GLU A 135 5.32 -5.81 7.22
N LYS A 136 4.14 -5.77 7.86
CA LYS A 136 3.89 -6.49 9.13
C LYS A 136 4.07 -7.99 8.98
N MET A 137 3.62 -8.56 7.86
CA MET A 137 3.75 -9.99 7.56
C MET A 137 5.23 -10.39 7.48
N PHE A 138 6.09 -9.60 6.81
CA PHE A 138 7.52 -9.91 6.72
C PHE A 138 8.21 -9.74 8.08
N VAL A 139 7.90 -8.69 8.85
CA VAL A 139 8.42 -8.52 10.21
C VAL A 139 7.99 -9.66 11.14
N GLU A 140 6.77 -10.19 10.99
CA GLU A 140 6.30 -11.37 11.75
C GLU A 140 7.05 -12.65 11.34
N LEU A 141 7.44 -12.77 10.07
CA LEU A 141 8.19 -13.92 9.56
C LEU A 141 9.65 -13.90 9.98
N ASP A 142 10.25 -12.71 10.05
CA ASP A 142 11.60 -12.49 10.55
C ASP A 142 11.66 -11.12 11.24
N GLU A 143 11.82 -11.12 12.56
CA GLU A 143 11.94 -9.90 13.36
C GLU A 143 13.15 -9.03 12.96
N ASN A 144 14.13 -9.60 12.26
CA ASN A 144 15.29 -8.91 11.72
C ASN A 144 15.12 -8.51 10.25
N THR A 145 13.89 -8.51 9.72
CA THR A 145 13.62 -8.07 8.36
C THR A 145 14.17 -6.67 8.14
N GLU A 146 15.08 -6.53 7.17
CA GLU A 146 15.55 -5.23 6.72
C GLU A 146 14.66 -4.74 5.59
N VAL A 147 14.07 -3.55 5.76
CA VAL A 147 13.22 -2.91 4.74
C VAL A 147 14.01 -1.82 4.03
N ARG A 148 14.07 -1.89 2.70
CA ARG A 148 14.72 -0.88 1.86
C ARG A 148 13.76 -0.34 0.82
N THR A 149 13.57 0.97 0.84
CA THR A 149 12.78 1.70 -0.15
C THR A 149 13.65 2.11 -1.36
N GLU A 150 13.20 1.82 -2.58
CA GLU A 150 13.85 2.22 -3.83
C GLU A 150 12.88 2.99 -4.72
N LYS A 151 13.28 4.17 -5.22
CA LYS A 151 12.44 4.95 -6.14
C LYS A 151 12.31 4.23 -7.49
N LEU A 152 11.09 3.98 -7.93
CA LEU A 152 10.81 3.37 -9.23
C LEU A 152 11.25 4.31 -10.35
N SER A 153 11.97 3.77 -11.34
CA SER A 153 12.27 4.48 -12.59
C SER A 153 10.99 4.56 -13.43
N VAL A 154 10.14 5.55 -13.18
CA VAL A 154 8.93 5.79 -13.97
C VAL A 154 9.34 6.31 -15.35
N LYS A 155 9.26 5.47 -16.39
CA LYS A 155 9.23 5.96 -17.78
C LYS A 155 7.85 6.60 -18.02
N SER A 156 7.72 7.88 -17.70
CA SER A 156 6.50 8.63 -18.03
C SER A 156 6.33 8.72 -19.54
N LYS A 157 5.39 7.96 -20.12
CA LYS A 157 4.86 8.28 -21.45
C LYS A 157 3.94 9.48 -21.30
N HIS A 158 4.50 10.69 -21.44
CA HIS A 158 3.66 11.86 -21.71
C HIS A 158 3.02 11.67 -23.08
N LYS A 159 1.71 11.38 -23.11
CA LYS A 159 0.89 11.75 -24.26
C LYS A 159 0.68 13.26 -24.16
N ILE A 160 1.48 13.99 -24.91
CA ILE A 160 1.17 15.38 -25.24
C ILE A 160 0.08 15.28 -26.31
N PHE A 161 -1.15 15.65 -25.93
CA PHE A 161 -2.37 15.88 -26.71
C PHE A 161 -2.68 14.95 -27.88
#